data_AF-A0A2V1CC28-F1
#
_entry.id   AF-A0A2V1CC28-F1
#
_cell.length_a   1.000
_cell.length_b   1.000
_cell.length_c   1.000
_cell.angle_alpha   90.00
_cell.angle_beta   90.00
_cell.angle_gamma   90.00
#
_symmetry.space_group_name_H-M   'P 1'
#
loop_
_entity.id
_entity.type
_entity.pdbx_description
1 polymer ?
#
loop_
_entity_poly.entity_id
_entity_poly.type
_entity_poly.pdbx_seq_one_letter_code
_entity_poly.pdbx_strand_id
1 'polypeptide(L)'
;MRRATTALDPIAIKGSQLVYQTTGARFLARAVTLVGQSQSQSGAPQDPDSALLSGALCTEEITGFLALGINVVIVFIDDTTQDRSSCIDQLGDAGLYLLVVLYRDNKD
;
A
#
# COMPACT_ATOMS: atom_id res chain seq x y z
N MET A 1 -2.71 -6.44 -26.10
CA MET A 1 -2.07 -5.11 -26.13
C MET A 1 -1.57 -4.81 -24.72
N ARG A 2 -0.24 -4.71 -24.52
CA ARG A 2 0.36 -4.42 -23.22
C ARG A 2 0.21 -2.89 -23.01
N ARG A 3 -0.58 -2.46 -22.04
CA ARG A 3 -0.63 -1.03 -21.65
C ARG A 3 0.79 -0.64 -21.25
N ALA A 4 1.26 0.51 -21.73
CA ALA A 4 2.47 1.11 -21.17
C ALA A 4 2.12 1.50 -19.73
N THR A 5 2.76 0.86 -18.75
CA THR A 5 2.74 1.30 -17.36
C THR A 5 3.42 2.66 -17.34
N THR A 6 2.65 3.75 -17.35
CA THR A 6 3.20 5.06 -16.99
C THR A 6 3.59 4.91 -15.53
N ALA A 7 4.88 4.72 -15.27
CA ALA A 7 5.38 4.64 -13.91
C ALA A 7 4.85 5.85 -13.14
N LEU A 8 4.29 5.61 -11.95
CA LEU A 8 3.85 6.67 -11.05
C LEU A 8 4.98 7.71 -10.91
N ASP A 9 4.63 8.99 -10.99
CA ASP A 9 5.62 10.05 -10.76
C ASP A 9 6.18 9.87 -9.34
N PRO A 10 7.50 9.68 -9.17
CA PRO A 10 8.06 9.48 -7.84
C PRO A 10 7.73 10.66 -6.91
N ILE A 11 7.59 10.37 -5.62
CA ILE A 11 7.38 11.41 -4.61
C ILE A 11 8.73 11.82 -4.03
N ALA A 12 9.05 13.11 -4.13
CA ALA A 12 10.24 13.70 -3.56
C ALA A 12 9.90 14.54 -2.31
N ILE A 13 10.88 14.72 -1.44
CA ILE A 13 10.78 15.59 -0.27
C ILE A 13 11.45 16.93 -0.60
N LYS A 14 10.74 18.04 -0.43
CA LYS A 14 11.27 19.41 -0.53
C LYS A 14 10.96 20.17 0.76
N GLY A 15 11.96 20.38 1.60
CA GLY A 15 11.76 20.93 2.94
C GLY A 15 10.83 20.05 3.75
N SER A 16 9.68 20.57 4.17
CA SER A 16 8.64 19.85 4.92
C SER A 16 7.49 19.33 4.05
N GLN A 17 7.61 19.36 2.72
CA GLN A 17 6.55 18.99 1.80
C GLN A 17 6.92 17.76 0.95
N LEU A 18 5.91 16.93 0.68
CA LEU A 18 5.97 15.94 -0.39
C LEU A 18 5.55 16.60 -1.71
N VAL A 19 6.26 16.29 -2.79
CA VAL A 19 5.99 16.81 -4.14
C VAL A 19 6.12 15.69 -5.18
N TYR A 20 5.37 15.80 -6.26
CA TYR A 20 5.60 15.03 -7.48
C TYR A 20 6.97 15.40 -8.07
N GLN A 21 7.83 14.42 -8.34
CA GLN A 21 9.22 14.64 -8.73
C GLN A 21 9.31 15.36 -10.09
N THR A 22 8.47 15.01 -11.06
CA THR A 22 8.55 15.60 -12.41
C THR A 22 8.00 17.03 -12.47
N THR A 23 6.91 17.31 -11.76
CA THR A 23 6.21 18.61 -11.86
C THR A 23 6.57 19.58 -10.74
N GLY A 24 7.05 19.08 -9.60
CA GLY A 24 7.23 19.85 -8.38
C GLY A 24 5.92 20.27 -7.70
N ALA A 25 4.76 19.84 -8.22
CA ALA A 25 3.47 20.12 -7.59
C ALA A 25 3.35 19.38 -6.25
N ARG A 26 2.65 20.00 -5.30
CA ARG A 26 2.47 19.43 -3.96
C ARG A 26 1.71 18.11 -4.02
N PHE A 27 2.26 17.09 -3.35
CA PHE A 27 1.59 15.82 -3.10
C PHE A 27 0.85 15.89 -1.76
N LEU A 28 -0.44 15.53 -1.77
CA LEU A 28 -1.25 15.39 -0.58
C LEU A 28 -1.71 13.93 -0.47
N ALA A 29 -1.33 13.27 0.61
CA ALA A 29 -1.74 11.90 0.90
C ALA A 29 -3.21 11.88 1.37
N ARG A 30 -4.06 11.18 0.61
CA ARG A 30 -5.38 10.72 1.00
C ARG A 30 -5.25 9.21 1.19
N ALA A 31 -4.99 8.83 2.42
CA ALA A 31 -4.53 7.50 2.75
C ALA A 31 -5.62 6.63 3.37
N VAL A 32 -5.57 5.34 3.09
CA VAL A 32 -6.32 4.31 3.81
C VAL A 32 -5.32 3.29 4.37
N THR A 33 -5.59 2.83 5.59
CA THR A 33 -4.81 1.76 6.20
C THR A 33 -5.52 0.44 5.96
N LEU A 34 -4.81 -0.51 5.37
CA LEU A 34 -5.28 -1.88 5.33
C LEU A 34 -4.78 -2.60 6.58
N VAL A 35 -5.74 -3.00 7.42
CA VAL A 35 -5.50 -3.86 8.58
C VAL A 35 -6.13 -5.21 8.28
N GLY A 36 -5.39 -6.30 8.52
CA GLY A 36 -5.90 -7.65 8.33
C GLY A 36 -7.17 -7.86 9.17
N GLN A 37 -8.17 -8.53 8.61
CA GLN A 37 -9.39 -8.90 9.33
C GLN A 37 -9.07 -10.00 10.36
N SER A 38 -8.67 -9.61 11.57
CA SER A 38 -8.75 -10.48 12.75
C SER A 38 -9.61 -9.81 13.82
N GLN A 39 -10.87 -9.54 13.46
CA GLN A 39 -11.95 -9.41 14.44
C GLN A 39 -12.50 -10.82 14.72
N SER A 40 -11.66 -11.68 15.30
CA SER A 40 -12.14 -12.83 16.06
C SER A 40 -11.77 -12.62 17.51
N GLN A 41 -12.82 -12.42 18.30
CA GLN A 41 -12.86 -12.58 19.74
C GLN A 41 -11.96 -13.77 20.16
N SER A 42 -11.26 -13.63 21.29
CA SER A 42 -10.37 -14.62 21.93
C SER A 42 -8.90 -14.60 21.48
N GLY A 43 -8.12 -13.66 22.02
CA GLY A 43 -6.78 -13.89 22.61
C GLY A 43 -5.71 -14.70 21.86
N ALA A 44 -5.84 -14.94 20.56
CA ALA A 44 -4.86 -15.70 19.78
C ALA A 44 -3.70 -14.80 19.32
N PRO A 45 -2.46 -15.31 19.33
CA PRO A 45 -1.31 -14.61 18.76
C PRO A 45 -1.59 -14.25 17.31
N GLN A 46 -1.37 -12.97 17.00
CA GLN A 46 -1.67 -12.35 15.72
C GLN A 46 -0.78 -12.94 14.62
N ASP A 47 -1.38 -13.21 13.46
CA ASP A 47 -0.63 -13.38 12.22
C ASP A 47 -0.94 -12.15 11.33
N PRO A 48 -0.13 -11.08 11.40
CA PRO A 48 -0.35 -9.86 10.61
C PRO A 48 -0.23 -10.11 9.10
N ASP A 49 0.32 -11.26 8.68
CA ASP A 49 0.57 -11.60 7.27
C ASP A 49 -0.65 -12.16 6.53
N SER A 50 -1.64 -12.73 7.21
CA SER A 50 -2.56 -13.68 6.56
C SER A 50 -3.57 -13.07 5.57
N ALA A 51 -3.78 -11.74 5.57
CA ALA A 51 -4.80 -11.10 4.74
C ALA A 51 -4.33 -9.84 3.99
N LEU A 52 -3.08 -9.42 4.13
CA LEU A 52 -2.60 -8.21 3.47
C LEU A 52 -1.72 -8.60 2.29
N LEU A 53 -2.28 -8.44 1.08
CA LEU A 53 -1.60 -8.56 -0.22
C LEU A 53 -1.58 -9.96 -0.86
N SER A 54 -2.47 -10.88 -0.46
CA SER A 54 -2.83 -12.02 -1.31
C SER A 54 -3.68 -11.51 -2.50
N GLY A 55 -3.36 -11.93 -3.72
CA GLY A 55 -3.79 -11.23 -4.96
C GLY A 55 -5.30 -11.04 -5.16
N ALA A 56 -6.17 -11.76 -4.45
CA ALA A 56 -7.62 -11.61 -4.53
C ALA A 56 -8.14 -10.38 -3.76
N LEU A 57 -7.52 -10.02 -2.62
CA LEU A 57 -7.94 -8.86 -1.82
C LEU A 57 -7.54 -7.54 -2.49
N CYS A 58 -6.45 -7.54 -3.25
CA CYS A 58 -5.98 -6.34 -3.94
C CYS A 58 -6.95 -5.84 -5.03
N THR A 59 -7.62 -6.72 -5.78
CA THR A 59 -8.43 -6.28 -6.92
C THR A 59 -9.76 -5.64 -6.51
N GLU A 60 -10.45 -6.18 -5.50
CA GLU A 60 -11.74 -5.63 -5.05
C GLU A 60 -11.56 -4.30 -4.31
N GLU A 61 -10.55 -4.20 -3.45
CA GLU A 61 -10.30 -3.01 -2.63
C GLU A 61 -9.87 -1.80 -3.47
N ILE A 62 -9.07 -2.00 -4.53
CA ILE A 62 -8.65 -0.93 -5.45
C ILE A 62 -9.83 -0.16 -6.02
N THR A 63 -10.92 -0.85 -6.39
CA THR A 63 -12.11 -0.18 -6.94
C THR A 63 -12.73 0.77 -5.91
N GLY A 64 -12.82 0.33 -4.65
CA GLY A 64 -13.30 1.18 -3.55
C GLY A 64 -12.39 2.37 -3.29
N PHE A 65 -11.08 2.17 -3.32
CA PHE A 65 -10.08 3.24 -3.12
C PHE A 65 -10.19 4.33 -4.18
N LEU A 66 -10.30 3.92 -5.44
CA LEU A 66 -10.48 4.85 -6.56
C LEU A 66 -11.79 5.64 -6.42
N ALA A 67 -12.89 4.97 -6.03
CA ALA A 67 -14.18 5.63 -5.82
C ALA A 67 -14.14 6.67 -4.69
N LEU A 68 -13.32 6.44 -3.67
CA LEU A 68 -13.11 7.35 -2.53
C LEU A 68 -12.01 8.40 -2.79
N GLY A 69 -11.35 8.37 -3.94
CA GLY A 69 -10.25 9.28 -4.28
C GLY A 69 -8.99 9.07 -3.43
N ILE A 70 -8.82 7.89 -2.84
CA ILE A 70 -7.59 7.47 -2.15
C ILE A 70 -6.44 7.45 -3.16
N ASN A 71 -5.26 7.89 -2.72
CA ASN A 71 -4.02 7.83 -3.52
C ASN A 71 -2.85 7.19 -2.78
N VAL A 72 -3.01 6.84 -1.49
CA VAL A 72 -1.99 6.13 -0.72
C VAL A 72 -2.64 4.96 0.01
N VAL A 73 -2.06 3.78 -0.10
CA VAL A 73 -2.41 2.63 0.74
C VAL A 73 -1.30 2.45 1.76
N ILE A 74 -1.67 2.30 3.04
CA ILE A 74 -0.74 2.03 4.13
C ILE A 74 -0.86 0.56 4.52
N VAL A 75 0.27 -0.14 4.54
CA VAL A 75 0.36 -1.54 4.96
C VAL A 75 1.40 -1.71 6.05
N PHE A 76 1.17 -2.67 6.94
CA PHE A 76 2.15 -3.12 7.93
C PHE A 76 2.74 -4.44 7.46
N ILE A 77 4.06 -4.55 7.51
CA ILE A 77 4.80 -5.76 7.10
C ILE A 77 5.82 -6.08 8.18
N ASP A 78 5.87 -7.34 8.59
CA ASP A 78 6.85 -7.90 9.51
C ASP A 78 7.85 -8.84 8.81
N ASP A 79 7.42 -9.56 7.77
CA ASP A 79 8.28 -10.38 6.92
C ASP A 79 8.51 -9.75 5.53
N THR A 80 9.74 -9.25 5.33
CA THR A 80 10.19 -8.67 4.04
C THR A 80 10.59 -9.69 2.98
N THR A 81 10.59 -10.99 3.30
CA THR A 81 11.00 -12.07 2.37
C THR A 81 9.86 -12.59 1.50
N GLN A 82 8.60 -12.34 1.88
CA GLN A 82 7.42 -12.72 1.10
C GLN A 82 7.24 -11.85 -0.15
N ASP A 83 7.07 -12.51 -1.31
CA ASP A 83 6.80 -11.85 -2.60
C ASP A 83 5.38 -11.30 -2.64
N ARG A 84 5.29 -9.99 -2.92
CA ARG A 84 4.04 -9.22 -3.02
C ARG A 84 3.99 -8.41 -4.32
N SER A 85 4.89 -8.71 -5.26
CA SER A 85 5.05 -8.00 -6.54
C SER A 85 3.74 -7.83 -7.28
N SER A 86 2.93 -8.89 -7.40
CA SER A 86 1.65 -8.82 -8.11
C SER A 86 0.68 -7.79 -7.56
N CYS A 87 0.61 -7.58 -6.24
CA CYS A 87 -0.31 -6.59 -5.67
C CYS A 87 0.26 -5.17 -5.80
N ILE A 88 1.57 -5.02 -5.57
CA ILE A 88 2.27 -3.74 -5.76
C ILE A 88 2.13 -3.25 -7.20
N ASP A 89 2.24 -4.16 -8.18
CA ASP A 89 2.05 -3.84 -9.59
C ASP A 89 0.60 -3.40 -9.88
N GLN A 90 -0.40 -4.08 -9.31
CA GLN A 90 -1.81 -3.68 -9.47
C GLN A 90 -2.10 -2.30 -8.85
N LEU A 91 -1.54 -2.00 -7.67
CA LEU A 91 -1.65 -0.68 -7.05
C LEU A 91 -1.01 0.39 -7.94
N GLY A 92 0.19 0.11 -8.48
CA GLY A 92 0.88 0.99 -9.41
C GLY A 92 0.07 1.24 -10.69
N ASP A 93 -0.49 0.19 -11.29
CA ASP A 93 -1.35 0.27 -12.48
C ASP A 93 -2.63 1.09 -12.21
N ALA A 94 -3.12 1.10 -10.98
CA ALA A 94 -4.26 1.91 -10.54
C ALA A 94 -3.87 3.36 -10.16
N GLY A 95 -2.59 3.69 -10.14
CA GLY A 95 -2.10 5.01 -9.74
C GLY A 95 -2.07 5.25 -8.22
N LEU A 96 -2.02 4.18 -7.43
CA LEU A 96 -1.98 4.22 -5.97
C LEU A 96 -0.53 4.08 -5.47
N TYR A 97 -0.12 4.96 -4.56
CA TYR A 97 1.16 4.86 -3.88
C TYR A 97 1.05 3.93 -2.66
N LEU A 98 2.13 3.23 -2.33
CA LEU A 98 2.21 2.36 -1.16
C LEU A 98 3.12 2.98 -0.10
N LEU A 99 2.63 3.09 1.13
CA LEU A 99 3.44 3.39 2.32
C LEU A 99 3.55 2.10 3.14
N VAL A 100 4.79 1.64 3.30
CA VAL A 100 5.09 0.43 4.05
C VAL A 100 5.58 0.81 5.44
N VAL A 101 4.88 0.30 6.46
CA VAL A 101 5.33 0.35 7.85
C VAL A 101 5.99 -0.99 8.17
N LEU A 102 7.29 -0.96 8.43
CA LEU A 102 8.03 -2.14 8.87
C LEU A 102 7.87 -2.28 10.38
N TYR A 103 7.22 -3.35 10.83
CA TYR A 103 7.08 -3.69 12.24
C TYR A 103 7.95 -4.92 12.53
N ARG A 104 9.06 -4.75 13.25
CA ARG A 104 9.80 -5.89 13.78
C ARG A 104 9.14 -6.31 15.09
N ASP A 105 8.52 -7.47 15.10
CA ASP A 105 8.21 -8.14 16.35
C ASP A 105 9.55 -8.60 16.94
N ASN A 106 9.95 -8.03 18.08
CA ASN A 106 11.20 -8.38 18.75
C ASN A 106 11.09 -9.81 19.31
N LYS A 107 11.28 -10.82 18.46
CA LYS A 107 11.53 -12.19 18.87
C LYS A 107 13.04 -12.46 18.84
N ASP A 108 13.75 -11.76 19.72
CA ASP A 108 15.03 -12.21 20.27
C ASP A 108 14.78 -12.71 21.70
#